data_AF-A0A846M8S0-F1
#
_entry.id   AF-A0A846M8S0-F1
#
_cell.length_a   1.000
_cell.length_b   1.000
_cell.length_c   1.000
_cell.angle_alpha   90.00
_cell.angle_beta   90.00
_cell.angle_gamma   90.00
#
_symmetry.space_group_name_H-M   'P 1'
#
loop_
_entity.id
_entity.type
_entity.pdbx_description
1 polymer ?
#
loop_
_entity_poly.entity_id
_entity_poly.type
_entity_poly.pdbx_seq_one_letter_code
_entity_poly.pdbx_strand_id
1 'polypeptide(L)' 'MAADAVGMKAAMLGRMIRMVEARAERRRRAVASAAISAGVEDAWVEGESVRLTGRGLVRRWMSDLGLREAGRGSG' A
#
# COMPACT_ATOMS: atom_id res chain seq x y z
N MET A 1 -13.62 -25.87 27.34
CA MET A 1 -14.00 -26.19 25.94
C MET A 1 -14.54 -25.00 25.19
N ALA A 2 -15.71 -24.41 25.52
CA ALA A 2 -16.25 -23.26 24.77
C ALA A 2 -15.34 -22.01 24.83
N ALA A 3 -14.76 -21.71 26.00
CA ALA A 3 -13.84 -20.59 26.19
C ALA A 3 -12.52 -20.75 25.39
N ASP A 4 -12.00 -21.97 25.31
CA ASP A 4 -10.79 -22.30 24.54
C ASP A 4 -10.98 -22.08 23.04
N ALA A 5 -12.15 -22.45 22.51
CA ALA A 5 -12.50 -22.25 21.10
C ALA A 5 -12.60 -20.75 20.74
N VAL A 6 -13.15 -19.92 21.64
CA VAL A 6 -13.20 -18.46 21.45
C VAL A 6 -11.81 -17.85 21.48
N GLY A 7 -10.96 -18.27 22.43
CA GLY A 7 -9.57 -17.80 22.51
C GLY A 7 -8.74 -18.16 21.28
N MET A 8 -8.88 -19.38 20.77
CA MET A 8 -8.18 -19.86 19.58
C MET A 8 -8.61 -19.10 18.31
N LYS A 9 -9.92 -18.82 18.17
CA LYS A 9 -10.45 -18.00 17.08
C LYS A 9 -9.92 -16.57 17.13
N ALA A 10 -9.88 -15.96 18.32
CA ALA A 10 -9.36 -14.60 18.50
C ALA A 10 -7.87 -14.51 18.12
N ALA A 11 -7.06 -15.48 18.57
CA ALA A 11 -5.63 -15.55 18.23
C ALA A 11 -5.40 -15.71 16.72
N MET A 12 -6.19 -16.57 16.05
CA MET A 12 -6.11 -16.76 14.60
C MET A 12 -6.47 -15.48 13.84
N LEU A 13 -7.55 -14.80 14.23
CA LEU A 13 -7.95 -13.53 13.61
C LEU A 13 -6.90 -12.44 13.82
N GLY A 14 -6.35 -12.31 15.03
CA GLY A 14 -5.28 -11.36 15.33
C GLY A 14 -4.04 -11.59 14.46
N ARG A 15 -3.64 -12.86 14.27
CA ARG A 15 -2.53 -13.21 13.37
C ARG A 15 -2.84 -12.84 11.92
N MET A 16 -4.07 -13.11 11.47
CA MET A 16 -4.48 -12.81 10.09
C MET A 16 -4.50 -11.30 9.81
N ILE A 17 -5.05 -10.50 10.73
CA ILE A 17 -5.04 -9.04 10.64
C ILE A 17 -3.61 -8.53 10.51
N ARG A 18 -2.69 -8.98 11.36
CA ARG A 18 -1.27 -8.58 11.32
C ARG A 18 -0.60 -8.90 9.99
N MET A 19 -0.93 -10.04 9.38
CA MET A 19 -0.40 -10.41 8.06
C MET A 19 -0.96 -9.51 6.95
N VAL A 20 -2.26 -9.20 6.99
CA VAL A 20 -2.90 -8.31 6.02
C VAL A 20 -2.35 -6.89 6.14
N GLU A 21 -2.21 -6.37 7.35
CA GLU A 21 -1.60 -5.06 7.62
C GLU A 21 -0.16 -5.00 7.10
N ALA A 22 0.64 -6.03 7.37
CA ALA A 22 2.02 -6.11 6.87
C ALA A 22 2.08 -6.15 5.33
N ARG A 23 1.13 -6.86 4.69
CA ARG A 23 1.02 -6.90 3.22
C ARG A 23 0.61 -5.54 2.66
N ALA A 24 -0.38 -4.89 3.27
CA ALA A 24 -0.84 -3.56 2.88
C ALA A 24 0.30 -2.53 3.01
N GLU A 25 1.07 -2.59 4.10
CA GLU A 25 2.22 -1.73 4.31
C GLU A 25 3.31 -1.93 3.25
N ARG A 26 3.66 -3.18 2.95
CA ARG A 26 4.59 -3.51 1.86
C ARG A 26 4.08 -2.97 0.52
N ARG A 27 2.78 -3.09 0.26
CA ARG A 27 2.14 -2.59 -0.95
C ARG A 27 2.30 -1.08 -1.06
N ARG A 28 1.99 -0.32 -0.01
CA ARG A 28 2.13 1.15 0.01
C ARG A 28 3.57 1.59 -0.27
N ARG A 29 4.55 0.92 0.33
CA ARG A 29 5.98 1.18 0.06
C ARG A 29 6.36 0.89 -1.39
N ALA A 30 5.87 -0.21 -1.95
CA ALA A 30 6.10 -0.55 -3.35
C ALA A 30 5.51 0.50 -4.30
N VAL A 31 4.31 1.02 -4.01
CA VAL A 31 3.68 2.11 -4.79
C VAL A 31 4.53 3.38 -4.73
N ALA A 32 4.98 3.80 -3.54
CA ALA A 32 5.84 4.97 -3.40
C ALA A 32 7.15 4.82 -4.20
N SER A 33 7.80 3.67 -4.09
CA SER A 33 9.02 3.36 -4.84
C SER A 33 8.80 3.33 -6.35
N ALA A 34 7.69 2.75 -6.82
CA ALA A 34 7.34 2.74 -8.23
C ALA A 34 7.04 4.16 -8.76
N ALA A 35 6.40 5.02 -7.97
CA ALA A 35 6.16 6.42 -8.33
C ALA A 35 7.48 7.20 -8.48
N ILE A 36 8.43 7.02 -7.55
CA ILE A 36 9.77 7.61 -7.66
C ILE A 36 10.50 7.09 -8.91
N SER A 37 10.42 5.78 -9.17
CA SER A 37 11.03 5.15 -10.35
C SER A 37 10.41 5.65 -11.66
N ALA A 38 9.12 5.98 -11.64
CA ALA A 38 8.43 6.65 -12.73
C ALA A 38 8.78 8.16 -12.82
N GLY A 39 9.65 8.67 -11.95
CA GLY A 39 10.17 10.03 -11.99
C GLY A 39 9.33 11.06 -11.24
N VAL A 40 8.49 10.67 -10.27
CA VAL A 40 7.89 11.63 -9.33
C VAL A 40 8.99 12.18 -8.41
N GLU A 41 8.96 13.49 -8.13
CA GLU A 41 9.99 14.16 -7.33
C GLU A 41 10.02 13.60 -5.90
N ASP A 42 8.88 13.45 -5.24
CA ASP A 42 8.78 12.86 -3.89
C ASP A 42 7.56 11.96 -3.74
N ALA A 43 7.73 10.84 -3.01
CA ALA A 43 6.66 9.93 -2.64
C ALA A 43 6.87 9.34 -1.24
N TRP A 44 5.84 9.33 -0.39
CA TRP A 44 5.91 8.76 0.95
C TRP A 44 4.57 8.17 1.40
N VAL A 45 4.63 7.33 2.44
CA VAL A 45 3.43 6.76 3.07
C VAL A 45 2.97 7.70 4.19
N GLU A 46 1.71 8.11 4.14
CA GLU A 46 1.03 8.87 5.19
C GLU A 46 -0.16 8.04 5.70
N GLY A 47 0.03 7.38 6.83
CA GLY A 47 -0.95 6.44 7.38
C GLY A 47 -1.28 5.32 6.38
N GLU A 48 -2.53 5.29 5.90
CA GLU A 48 -2.99 4.30 4.93
C GLU A 48 -2.90 4.77 3.47
N SER A 49 -2.44 6.00 3.25
CA SER A 49 -2.33 6.60 1.91
C SER A 49 -0.88 6.71 1.46
N VAL A 50 -0.68 6.77 0.13
CA VAL A 50 0.59 7.15 -0.46
C VAL A 50 0.45 8.57 -1.00
N ARG A 51 1.28 9.49 -0.51
CA ARG A 51 1.34 10.88 -0.96
C ARG A 51 2.44 11.01 -2.00
N LEU A 52 2.14 11.77 -3.03
CA LEU A 52 3.04 12.09 -4.13
C LEU A 52 3.11 13.61 -4.27
N THR A 53 4.30 14.17 -4.44
CA THR A 53 4.47 15.58 -4.79
C THR A 53 5.45 15.76 -5.93
N GLY A 54 5.22 16.80 -6.71
CA GLY A 54 6.11 17.21 -7.78
C GLY A 54 5.46 18.15 -8.77
N ARG A 55 6.27 18.87 -9.52
CA ARG A 55 5.85 19.82 -10.55
C ARG A 55 5.20 19.09 -11.70
N GLY A 56 4.04 19.61 -12.12
CA GLY A 56 3.27 19.03 -13.22
C GLY A 56 2.73 17.63 -12.93
N LEU A 57 2.72 17.18 -11.67
CA LEU A 57 2.27 15.84 -11.29
C LEU A 57 0.85 15.53 -11.78
N VAL A 58 -0.07 16.49 -11.70
CA VAL A 58 -1.45 16.32 -12.20
C VAL A 58 -1.48 16.03 -13.70
N ARG A 59 -0.71 16.80 -14.49
CA ARG A 59 -0.60 16.60 -15.94
C ARG A 59 0.01 15.24 -16.25
N ARG A 60 1.09 14.88 -15.55
CA ARG A 60 1.76 13.59 -15.73
C ARG A 60 0.86 12.43 -15.32
N TRP A 61 0.13 12.53 -14.22
CA TRP A 61 -0.86 11.54 -13.81
C TRP A 61 -1.94 11.32 -14.87
N MET A 62 -2.28 12.34 -15.66
CA MET A 62 -3.21 12.20 -16.77
C MET A 62 -2.61 11.49 -17.99
N SER A 63 -1.32 11.70 -18.26
CA SER A 63 -0.65 11.27 -19.50
C SER A 63 0.23 10.03 -19.36
N ASP A 64 0.64 9.67 -18.14
CA ASP A 64 1.59 8.61 -17.84
C ASP A 64 0.86 7.38 -17.29
N LEU A 65 0.74 6.35 -18.14
CA LEU A 65 0.08 5.10 -17.77
C LEU A 65 0.87 4.35 -16.68
N GLY A 66 2.21 4.42 -16.69
CA GLY A 66 3.06 3.76 -15.71
C GLY A 66 2.80 4.28 -14.29
N LEU A 67 2.57 5.58 -14.16
CA LEU A 67 2.24 6.20 -12.87
C LEU A 67 0.87 5.76 -12.33
N ARG A 68 -0.11 5.52 -13.22
CA ARG A 68 -1.42 4.97 -12.83
C ARG A 68 -1.35 3.50 -12.44
N GLU A 69 -0.51 2.73 -13.13
CA GLU A 69 -0.33 1.30 -12.89
C GLU A 69 0.52 0.99 -11.65
N ALA A 70 1.39 1.92 -11.22
CA ALA A 70 2.16 1.81 -9.98
C ALA A 70 1.27 1.43 -8.77
N GLY A 71 0.06 1.98 -8.72
CA GLY A 71 -0.95 1.70 -7.69
C GLY A 71 -1.74 0.41 -7.89
N ARG A 72 -1.76 -0.19 -9.09
CA ARG A 72 -2.61 -1.36 -9.42
C ARG A 72 -1.92 -2.70 -9.20
N GLY A 73 -0.61 -2.72 -9.37
CA GLY A 73 0.22 -3.88 -9.04
C GLY A 73 0.06 -4.98 -10.07
N SER A 74 1.17 -5.34 -10.72
CA SER A 74 1.32 -6.69 -11.25
C SER A 74 1.20 -7.64 -10.05
N GLY A 75 0.26 -8.58 -10.10
CA GLY A 75 -0.15 -9.42 -8.96
C GLY A 75 0.98 -10.07 -8.17
#